data_AF-A0A4Y8ZHE5-F1
#
_entry.id   AF-A0A4Y8ZHE5-F1
#
_cell.length_a   1.000
_cell.length_b   1.000
_cell.length_c   1.000
_cell.angle_alpha   90.00
_cell.angle_beta   90.00
_cell.angle_gamma   90.00
#
_symmetry.space_group_name_H-M   'P 1'
#
loop_
_entity.id
_entity.type
_entity.pdbx_description
1 polymer ?
#
loop_
_entity_poly.entity_id
_entity_poly.type
_entity_poly.pdbx_seq_one_letter_code
_entity_poly.pdbx_strand_id
1 'polypeptide(L)'
;MVQQFESETPESVLRQQSSLAHAMDVWEQDPKVWQELDEETPYGDPSPDRMGVYADPDVLEEYPTVAEAMLGLSAFQGVSPEFGRYLRAIVLTRHAQLAPDRVSPVGKAEFEALPPQAQLREGLKLQALADEVFSWMSSQGMDPFPGRTELPRLVTDEVREAMLTPQG
;
A
#
# COMPACT_ATOMS: atom_id res chain seq x y z
N MET A 1 29.20 -35.69 -29.89
CA MET A 1 30.10 -35.22 -28.82
C MET A 1 29.46 -33.97 -28.26
N VAL A 2 28.93 -34.02 -27.04
CA VAL A 2 28.22 -32.90 -26.41
C VAL A 2 29.27 -32.04 -25.71
N GLN A 3 29.48 -30.80 -26.16
CA GLN A 3 30.21 -29.80 -25.38
C GLN A 3 29.19 -28.95 -24.64
N GLN A 4 29.04 -29.22 -23.35
CA GLN A 4 28.39 -28.34 -22.39
C GLN A 4 29.35 -27.16 -22.15
N PHE A 5 28.96 -25.96 -22.58
CA PHE A 5 29.56 -24.74 -22.05
C PHE A 5 28.77 -24.37 -20.79
N GLU A 6 29.33 -24.69 -19.63
CA GLU A 6 28.99 -24.02 -18.39
C GLU A 6 29.43 -22.56 -18.57
N SER A 7 28.47 -21.65 -18.76
CA SER A 7 28.77 -20.22 -18.77
C SER A 7 29.02 -19.79 -17.33
N GLU A 8 30.28 -19.72 -16.92
CA GLU A 8 30.69 -19.06 -15.69
C GLU A 8 30.10 -17.65 -15.69
N THR A 9 29.26 -17.36 -14.69
CA THR A 9 28.64 -16.03 -14.57
C THR A 9 29.74 -15.03 -14.22
N PRO A 10 29.94 -13.97 -15.02
CA PRO A 10 31.03 -13.02 -14.79
C PRO A 10 30.96 -12.41 -13.37
N GLU A 11 32.10 -12.21 -12.72
CA GLU A 11 32.18 -11.64 -11.36
C GLU A 11 31.48 -10.27 -11.25
N SER A 12 31.46 -9.49 -12.34
CA SER A 12 30.71 -8.23 -12.44
C SER A 12 29.19 -8.41 -12.31
N VAL A 13 28.64 -9.49 -12.88
CA VAL A 13 27.22 -9.83 -12.79
C VAL A 13 26.89 -10.26 -11.36
N LEU A 14 27.75 -11.06 -10.72
CA LEU A 14 27.58 -11.47 -9.32
C LEU A 14 27.61 -10.27 -8.36
N ARG A 15 28.50 -9.30 -8.57
CA ARG A 15 28.55 -8.06 -7.76
C ARG A 15 27.32 -7.17 -7.99
N GLN A 16 26.84 -7.05 -9.22
CA GLN A 16 25.61 -6.31 -9.53
C GLN A 16 24.38 -6.96 -8.90
N GLN A 17 24.27 -8.29 -8.96
CA GLN A 17 23.20 -9.05 -8.30
C GLN A 17 23.24 -8.88 -6.78
N SER A 18 24.43 -8.90 -6.17
CA SER A 18 24.59 -8.66 -4.73
C SER A 18 24.22 -7.23 -4.33
N SER A 19 24.52 -6.24 -5.16
CA SER A 19 24.15 -4.84 -4.92
C SER A 19 22.65 -4.62 -5.05
N LEU A 20 22.01 -5.24 -6.04
CA LEU A 20 20.57 -5.19 -6.26
C LEU A 20 19.82 -5.85 -5.11
N ALA A 21 20.24 -7.07 -4.71
CA ALA A 21 19.62 -7.78 -3.60
C ALA A 21 19.71 -7.00 -2.28
N HIS A 22 20.83 -6.31 -2.04
CA HIS A 22 20.96 -5.46 -0.86
C HIS A 22 20.05 -4.22 -0.94
N ALA A 23 19.94 -3.58 -2.11
CA ALA A 23 19.05 -2.43 -2.29
C ALA A 23 17.57 -2.82 -2.11
N MET A 24 17.17 -3.99 -2.60
CA MET A 24 15.83 -4.56 -2.37
C MET A 24 15.59 -4.81 -0.87
N ASP A 25 16.54 -5.43 -0.17
CA ASP A 25 16.42 -5.72 1.26
C ASP A 25 16.29 -4.45 2.11
N VAL A 26 17.07 -3.41 1.80
CA VAL A 26 16.96 -2.11 2.48
C VAL A 26 15.59 -1.47 2.24
N TRP A 27 15.11 -1.51 0.99
CA TRP A 27 13.81 -0.96 0.61
C TRP A 27 12.65 -1.73 1.28
N GLU A 28 12.71 -3.08 1.29
CA GLU A 28 11.71 -3.96 1.90
C GLU A 28 11.63 -3.81 3.44
N GLN A 29 12.69 -3.29 4.06
CA GLN A 29 12.74 -3.06 5.50
C GLN A 29 12.43 -1.61 5.91
N ASP A 30 12.47 -0.64 4.98
CA ASP A 30 12.24 0.77 5.31
C ASP A 30 10.74 1.12 5.38
N PRO A 31 10.17 1.35 6.57
CA PRO A 31 8.75 1.62 6.70
C PRO A 31 8.29 2.97 6.14
N LYS A 32 9.20 3.80 5.64
CA LYS A 32 8.93 5.17 5.14
C LYS A 32 9.17 5.33 3.64
N VAL A 33 9.58 4.29 2.92
CA VAL A 33 9.93 4.43 1.50
C VAL A 33 8.77 4.89 0.61
N TRP A 34 7.53 4.72 1.06
CA TRP A 34 6.33 5.30 0.43
C TRP A 34 6.31 6.84 0.39
N GLN A 35 7.15 7.51 1.19
CA GLN A 35 7.29 8.97 1.25
C GLN A 35 8.10 9.52 0.07
N GLU A 36 8.86 8.66 -0.62
CA GLU A 36 9.78 9.00 -1.71
C GLU A 36 9.16 8.63 -3.07
N LEU A 37 8.07 9.30 -3.44
CA LEU A 37 7.25 8.92 -4.60
C LEU A 37 7.93 9.03 -5.96
N ASP A 38 9.00 9.79 -6.07
CA ASP A 38 9.66 10.06 -7.35
C ASP A 38 11.09 9.49 -7.39
N GLU A 39 11.49 8.74 -6.35
CA GLU A 39 12.77 8.03 -6.31
C GLU A 39 12.71 6.69 -7.04
N GLU A 40 13.82 6.32 -7.68
CA GLU A 40 13.94 5.05 -8.38
C GLU A 40 13.95 3.90 -7.38
N THR A 41 12.92 3.06 -7.46
CA THR A 41 12.84 1.82 -6.70
C THR A 41 13.90 0.83 -7.19
N PRO A 42 14.39 -0.07 -6.34
CA PRO A 42 15.30 -1.13 -6.76
C PRO A 42 14.68 -2.10 -7.77
N TYR A 43 13.36 -2.01 -8.02
CA TYR A 43 12.63 -2.81 -9.00
C TYR A 43 12.60 -2.17 -10.40
N GLY A 44 13.17 -0.97 -10.58
CA GLY A 44 13.30 -0.30 -11.88
C GLY A 44 12.19 0.71 -12.20
N ASP A 45 11.31 1.00 -11.25
CA ASP A 45 10.25 2.01 -11.39
C ASP A 45 10.54 3.27 -10.57
N PRO A 46 10.18 4.47 -11.05
CA PRO A 46 10.44 5.73 -10.37
C PRO A 46 9.46 6.06 -9.24
N SER A 47 8.56 5.13 -8.86
CA SER A 47 7.62 5.39 -7.77
C SER A 47 7.16 4.12 -7.05
N PRO A 48 7.09 4.12 -5.70
CA PRO A 48 6.41 3.10 -4.91
C PRO A 48 4.94 2.87 -5.29
N ASP A 49 4.22 3.93 -5.70
CA ASP A 49 2.81 3.82 -6.14
C ASP A 49 2.65 3.27 -7.57
N ARG A 50 3.77 3.25 -8.31
CA ARG A 50 3.91 2.69 -9.64
C ARG A 50 4.88 1.52 -9.67
N MET A 51 5.21 0.89 -8.53
CA MET A 51 5.96 -0.36 -8.49
C MET A 51 5.40 -1.24 -9.59
N GLY A 52 6.11 -1.30 -10.71
CA GLY A 52 5.68 -2.02 -11.87
C GLY A 52 5.76 -3.46 -11.44
N VAL A 53 4.68 -4.21 -11.66
CA VAL A 53 4.81 -5.66 -11.68
C VAL A 53 5.13 -6.24 -10.29
N TYR A 54 4.16 -6.22 -9.37
CA TYR A 54 3.82 -7.56 -8.87
C TYR A 54 3.45 -8.35 -10.11
N ALA A 55 4.16 -9.43 -10.40
CA ALA A 55 3.98 -10.22 -11.62
C ALA A 55 2.56 -10.79 -11.79
N ASP A 56 1.66 -10.47 -10.87
CA ASP A 56 0.27 -10.85 -10.80
C ASP A 56 -0.64 -9.64 -11.14
N PRO A 57 -1.28 -9.63 -12.31
CA PRO A 57 -2.34 -8.68 -12.66
C PRO A 57 -3.50 -8.68 -11.66
N ASP A 58 -3.73 -9.80 -10.97
CA ASP A 58 -4.79 -9.91 -9.96
C ASP A 58 -4.46 -9.03 -8.75
N VAL A 59 -3.16 -8.85 -8.44
CA VAL A 59 -2.69 -7.90 -7.41
C VAL A 59 -2.92 -6.44 -7.82
N LEU A 60 -3.02 -6.14 -9.11
CA LEU A 60 -3.30 -4.78 -9.58
C LEU A 60 -4.80 -4.48 -9.70
N GLU A 61 -5.64 -5.48 -9.95
CA GLU A 61 -7.10 -5.33 -9.92
C GLU A 61 -7.68 -5.38 -8.51
N GLU A 62 -7.06 -6.10 -7.57
CA GLU A 62 -7.58 -6.26 -6.21
C GLU A 62 -7.16 -5.13 -5.25
N TYR A 63 -5.94 -4.59 -5.36
CA TYR A 63 -5.33 -3.81 -4.27
C TYR A 63 -5.55 -2.29 -4.29
N PRO A 64 -5.71 -1.61 -5.44
CA PRO A 64 -6.17 -0.23 -5.47
C PRO A 64 -7.61 -0.11 -4.95
N THR A 65 -8.40 -1.17 -4.99
CA THR A 65 -9.86 -1.08 -4.79
C THR A 65 -10.27 -0.65 -3.39
N VAL A 66 -9.52 -0.99 -2.34
CA VAL A 66 -9.90 -0.63 -0.96
C VAL A 66 -9.56 0.83 -0.64
N ALA A 67 -8.37 1.31 -1.05
CA ALA A 67 -8.01 2.72 -0.95
C ALA A 67 -8.88 3.60 -1.86
N GLU A 68 -9.13 3.16 -3.10
CA GLU A 68 -10.02 3.86 -4.04
C GLU A 68 -11.48 3.84 -3.56
N ALA A 69 -11.97 2.74 -2.98
CA ALA A 69 -13.30 2.68 -2.39
C ALA A 69 -13.44 3.68 -1.23
N MET A 70 -12.43 3.80 -0.37
CA MET A 70 -12.41 4.81 0.69
C MET A 70 -12.46 6.23 0.12
N LEU A 71 -11.61 6.55 -0.86
CA LEU A 71 -11.60 7.87 -1.52
C LEU A 71 -12.90 8.16 -2.27
N GLY A 72 -13.62 7.13 -2.71
CA GLY A 72 -14.93 7.22 -3.36
C GLY A 72 -16.09 7.52 -2.41
N LEU A 73 -15.91 7.42 -1.09
CA LEU A 73 -16.95 7.73 -0.11
C LEU A 73 -17.23 9.24 -0.08
N SER A 74 -18.50 9.61 0.09
CA SER A 74 -18.93 11.02 0.16
C SER A 74 -18.20 11.82 1.25
N ALA A 75 -17.86 11.18 2.37
CA ALA A 75 -17.13 11.81 3.47
C ALA A 75 -15.71 12.27 3.08
N PHE A 76 -15.10 11.61 2.10
CA PHE A 76 -13.76 11.91 1.58
C PHE A 76 -13.80 12.75 0.30
N GLN A 77 -14.98 13.21 -0.14
CA GLN A 77 -15.06 14.20 -1.21
C GLN A 77 -14.34 15.48 -0.78
N GLY A 78 -13.30 15.85 -1.53
CA GLY A 78 -12.47 17.01 -1.28
C GLY A 78 -11.06 16.71 -0.77
N VAL A 79 -10.67 15.45 -0.57
CA VAL A 79 -9.25 15.09 -0.40
C VAL A 79 -8.43 15.51 -1.62
N SER A 80 -7.17 15.88 -1.41
CA SER A 80 -6.30 16.26 -2.52
C SER A 80 -5.91 15.04 -3.37
N PRO A 81 -5.66 15.21 -4.68
CA PRO A 81 -5.15 14.14 -5.53
C PRO A 81 -3.85 13.53 -5.00
N GLU A 82 -2.97 14.36 -4.44
CA GLU A 82 -1.70 13.95 -3.83
C GLU A 82 -1.93 13.02 -2.64
N PHE A 83 -2.92 13.29 -1.79
CA PHE A 83 -3.28 12.39 -0.69
C PHE A 83 -3.67 11.00 -1.21
N GLY A 84 -4.45 10.94 -2.29
CA GLY A 84 -4.79 9.66 -2.93
C GLY A 84 -3.56 8.91 -3.45
N ARG A 85 -2.59 9.63 -4.03
CA ARG A 85 -1.32 9.06 -4.51
C ARG A 85 -0.51 8.46 -3.36
N TYR A 86 -0.32 9.20 -2.27
CA TYR A 86 0.42 8.71 -1.10
C TYR A 86 -0.31 7.58 -0.35
N LEU A 87 -1.65 7.63 -0.27
CA LEU A 87 -2.45 6.54 0.30
C LEU A 87 -2.26 5.24 -0.49
N ARG A 88 -2.28 5.32 -1.82
CA ARG A 88 -1.98 4.17 -2.68
C ARG A 88 -0.54 3.67 -2.45
N ALA A 89 0.43 4.57 -2.38
CA ALA A 89 1.84 4.24 -2.18
C ALA A 89 2.09 3.48 -0.87
N ILE A 90 1.54 3.96 0.25
CA ILE A 90 1.73 3.30 1.54
C ILE A 90 1.06 1.91 1.57
N VAL A 91 -0.14 1.76 0.98
CA VAL A 91 -0.83 0.46 0.91
C VAL A 91 0.00 -0.54 0.11
N LEU A 92 0.49 -0.14 -1.06
CA LEU A 92 1.32 -1.01 -1.92
C LEU A 92 2.67 -1.35 -1.25
N THR A 93 3.30 -0.37 -0.63
CA THR A 93 4.58 -0.56 0.08
C THR A 93 4.40 -1.53 1.24
N ARG A 94 3.40 -1.33 2.10
CA ARG A 94 3.13 -2.25 3.23
C ARG A 94 2.83 -3.66 2.76
N HIS A 95 2.19 -3.80 1.61
CA HIS A 95 1.99 -5.10 0.99
C HIS A 95 3.32 -5.75 0.55
N ALA A 96 4.21 -5.00 -0.10
CA ALA A 96 5.53 -5.47 -0.57
C ALA A 96 6.44 -5.90 0.55
N GLN A 97 6.40 -5.15 1.64
CA GLN A 97 7.18 -5.45 2.83
C GLN A 97 6.62 -6.63 3.63
N LEU A 98 5.50 -7.22 3.19
CA LEU A 98 4.73 -8.21 3.96
C LEU A 98 4.50 -7.71 5.40
N ALA A 99 4.26 -6.40 5.54
CA ALA A 99 4.15 -5.75 6.84
C ALA A 99 2.94 -6.31 7.62
N PRO A 100 3.01 -6.39 8.96
CA PRO A 100 1.93 -6.96 9.78
C PRO A 100 0.66 -6.12 9.79
N ASP A 101 0.79 -4.81 9.54
CA ASP A 101 -0.27 -3.81 9.45
C ASP A 101 -0.86 -3.68 8.04
N ARG A 102 -0.36 -4.45 7.06
CA ARG A 102 -0.89 -4.41 5.69
C ARG A 102 -2.39 -4.73 5.64
N VAL A 103 -3.10 -4.00 4.79
CA VAL A 103 -4.47 -4.34 4.40
C VAL A 103 -4.44 -5.64 3.60
N SER A 104 -5.44 -6.48 3.82
CA SER A 104 -5.53 -7.78 3.16
C SER A 104 -5.73 -7.61 1.63
N PRO A 105 -5.11 -8.48 0.83
CA PRO A 105 -5.42 -8.68 -0.59
C PRO A 105 -6.86 -9.14 -0.79
N VAL A 106 -7.82 -8.24 -0.91
CA VAL A 106 -9.18 -8.66 -1.27
C VAL A 106 -9.75 -7.63 -2.20
N GLY A 107 -10.26 -8.09 -3.35
CA GLY A 107 -11.04 -7.22 -4.23
C GLY A 107 -12.30 -6.73 -3.52
N LYS A 108 -12.90 -5.64 -4.01
CA LYS A 108 -14.13 -5.06 -3.41
C LYS A 108 -15.24 -6.10 -3.16
N ALA A 109 -15.53 -6.97 -4.13
CA ALA A 109 -16.59 -7.97 -3.99
C ALA A 109 -16.25 -9.02 -2.92
N GLU A 110 -14.98 -9.39 -2.80
CA GLU A 110 -14.51 -10.32 -1.76
C GLU A 110 -14.52 -9.66 -0.38
N PHE A 111 -14.11 -8.40 -0.30
CA PHE A 111 -14.20 -7.59 0.90
C PHE A 111 -15.65 -7.51 1.42
N GLU A 112 -16.60 -7.23 0.53
CA GLU A 112 -18.03 -7.18 0.86
C GLU A 112 -18.58 -8.55 1.30
N ALA A 113 -17.96 -9.65 0.85
CA ALA A 113 -18.30 -11.02 1.25
C ALA A 113 -17.63 -11.47 2.55
N LEU A 114 -16.64 -10.74 3.08
CA LEU A 114 -15.99 -11.06 4.34
C LEU A 114 -16.97 -10.98 5.52
N PRO A 115 -16.78 -11.76 6.60
CA PRO A 115 -17.53 -11.57 7.83
C PRO A 115 -17.39 -10.14 8.36
N PRO A 116 -18.43 -9.56 9.00
CA PRO A 116 -18.38 -8.18 9.51
C PRO A 116 -17.14 -7.85 10.36
N GLN A 117 -16.71 -8.79 11.20
CA GLN A 117 -15.50 -8.63 12.03
C GLN A 117 -14.21 -8.54 11.21
N ALA A 118 -14.14 -9.19 10.04
CA ALA A 118 -13.00 -9.09 9.13
C ALA A 118 -13.05 -7.77 8.35
N GLN A 119 -14.21 -7.35 7.86
CA GLN A 119 -14.39 -6.02 7.23
C GLN A 119 -13.98 -4.89 8.19
N LEU A 120 -14.42 -4.96 9.45
CA LEU A 120 -14.05 -4.01 10.50
C LEU A 120 -12.54 -3.92 10.69
N ARG A 121 -11.86 -5.07 10.75
CA ARG A 121 -10.41 -5.15 10.97
C ARG A 121 -9.64 -4.50 9.83
N GLU A 122 -10.04 -4.79 8.60
CA GLU A 122 -9.41 -4.22 7.41
C GLU A 122 -9.69 -2.72 7.29
N GLY A 123 -10.91 -2.27 7.63
CA GLY A 123 -11.24 -0.84 7.71
C GLY A 123 -10.39 -0.09 8.76
N LEU A 124 -10.12 -0.71 9.92
CA LEU A 124 -9.25 -0.11 10.95
C LEU A 124 -7.79 0.00 10.48
N LYS A 125 -7.26 -1.01 9.78
CA LYS A 125 -5.91 -0.95 9.19
C LYS A 125 -5.83 0.17 8.15
N LEU A 126 -6.81 0.24 7.24
CA LEU A 126 -6.84 1.27 6.21
C LEU A 126 -6.94 2.68 6.82
N GLN A 127 -7.78 2.86 7.85
CA GLN A 127 -7.85 4.13 8.58
C GLN A 127 -6.49 4.51 9.19
N ALA A 128 -5.76 3.55 9.77
CA ALA A 128 -4.46 3.83 10.38
C ALA A 128 -3.43 4.28 9.33
N LEU A 129 -3.38 3.62 8.17
CA LEU A 129 -2.50 4.02 7.07
C LEU A 129 -2.89 5.39 6.51
N ALA A 130 -4.19 5.68 6.39
CA ALA A 130 -4.66 6.99 5.96
C ALA A 130 -4.32 8.10 6.96
N ASP A 131 -4.45 7.84 8.26
CA ASP A 131 -4.06 8.77 9.33
C ASP A 131 -2.54 9.02 9.31
N GLU A 132 -1.73 7.98 9.01
CA GLU A 132 -0.27 8.10 8.85
C GLU A 132 0.08 9.02 7.68
N VAL A 133 -0.53 8.80 6.51
CA VAL A 133 -0.34 9.64 5.32
C VAL A 133 -0.79 11.07 5.59
N PHE A 134 -1.97 11.26 6.17
CA PHE A 134 -2.51 12.59 6.48
C PHE A 134 -1.58 13.37 7.41
N SER A 135 -1.14 12.72 8.49
CA SER A 135 -0.27 13.34 9.50
C SER A 135 1.10 13.68 8.91
N TRP A 136 1.68 12.77 8.14
CA TRP A 136 2.93 13.00 7.45
C TRP A 136 2.82 14.15 6.45
N MET A 137 1.82 14.13 5.55
CA MET A 137 1.63 15.19 4.55
C MET A 137 1.46 16.56 5.22
N SER A 138 0.64 16.63 6.26
CA SER A 138 0.44 17.85 7.05
C SER A 138 1.75 18.34 7.67
N SER A 139 2.60 17.43 8.17
CA SER A 139 3.92 17.77 8.73
C SER A 139 4.90 18.33 7.70
N GLN A 140 4.72 17.98 6.41
CA GLN A 140 5.50 18.52 5.30
C GLN A 140 4.97 19.87 4.79
N GLY A 141 3.90 20.41 5.39
CA GLY A 141 3.23 21.62 4.93
C GLY A 141 2.36 21.43 3.69
N MET A 142 2.04 20.18 3.33
CA MET A 142 1.05 19.87 2.29
C MET A 142 -0.37 19.99 2.85
N ASP A 143 -1.35 20.06 1.94
CA ASP A 143 -2.77 20.12 2.28
C ASP A 143 -3.48 18.82 1.82
N PRO A 144 -3.45 17.74 2.64
CA PRO A 144 -4.06 16.45 2.28
C PRO A 144 -5.59 16.52 2.17
N PHE A 145 -6.22 17.42 2.93
CA PHE A 145 -7.67 17.64 2.90
C PHE A 145 -7.98 19.13 3.18
N PRO A 146 -8.10 19.94 2.10
CA PRO A 146 -8.37 21.36 2.21
C PRO A 146 -9.49 21.72 3.18
N GLY A 147 -9.16 22.59 4.14
CA GLY A 147 -10.09 23.08 5.15
C GLY A 147 -10.38 22.10 6.29
N ARG A 148 -9.65 20.98 6.39
CA ARG A 148 -9.77 20.02 7.50
C ARG A 148 -8.45 19.81 8.21
N THR A 149 -8.54 19.58 9.52
CA THR A 149 -7.39 19.26 10.38
C THR A 149 -7.30 17.78 10.69
N GLU A 150 -8.29 16.98 10.27
CA GLU A 150 -8.35 15.53 10.47
C GLU A 150 -9.18 14.86 9.37
N LEU A 151 -8.92 13.57 9.16
CA LEU A 151 -9.71 12.74 8.26
C LEU A 151 -11.06 12.36 8.89
N PRO A 152 -12.13 12.25 8.09
CA PRO A 152 -13.32 11.53 8.50
C PRO A 152 -12.95 10.10 8.95
N ARG A 153 -13.67 9.56 9.93
CA ARG A 153 -13.50 8.19 10.38
C ARG A 153 -14.24 7.23 9.44
N LEU A 154 -13.50 6.27 8.88
CA LEU A 154 -14.03 5.15 8.11
C LEU A 154 -14.80 4.17 9.00
N VAL A 155 -14.27 3.92 10.20
CA VAL A 155 -14.90 3.08 11.22
C VAL A 155 -15.35 3.97 12.36
N THR A 156 -16.65 4.26 12.42
CA THR A 156 -17.27 4.96 13.54
C THR A 156 -17.56 4.00 14.69
N ASP A 157 -17.85 4.52 15.88
CA ASP A 157 -18.24 3.70 17.02
C ASP A 157 -19.56 2.96 16.74
N GLU A 158 -20.50 3.56 16.00
CA GLU A 158 -21.73 2.89 15.58
C GLU A 158 -21.46 1.72 14.63
N VAL A 159 -20.55 1.88 13.66
CA VAL A 159 -20.13 0.80 12.77
C VAL A 159 -19.45 -0.31 13.55
N ARG A 160 -18.59 0.05 14.51
CA ARG A 160 -17.92 -0.91 15.39
C ARG A 160 -18.94 -1.70 16.22
N GLU A 161 -19.90 -1.04 16.85
CA GLU A 161 -20.94 -1.68 17.64
C GLU A 161 -21.86 -2.57 16.79
N ALA A 162 -22.28 -2.10 15.62
CA ALA A 162 -23.10 -2.87 14.70
C ALA A 162 -22.42 -4.15 14.20
N MET A 163 -21.10 -4.12 13.99
CA MET A 163 -20.32 -5.27 13.52
C MET A 163 -19.88 -6.24 14.63
N LEU A 164 -19.92 -5.80 15.90
CA LEU A 164 -19.62 -6.63 17.08
C LEU A 164 -20.87 -7.27 17.70
N THR A 165 -22.07 -6.81 17.32
CA THR A 165 -23.32 -7.37 17.80
C THR A 165 -23.71 -8.58 16.92
N PRO A 166 -23.97 -9.78 17.48
CA PRO A 166 -24.46 -10.89 16.70
C PRO A 166 -25.83 -10.53 16.11
N GLN A 167 -25.95 -10.55 14.78
CA GLN A 167 -27.25 -10.46 14.14
C GLN A 167 -28.00 -11.76 14.45
N GLY A 168 -29.00 -11.65 15.32
CA GLY A 168 -29.87 -12.76 15.74
C GLY A 168 -30.83 -13.21 14.67
#